data_AF-A0A954F7E6-F1
#
_entry.id   AF-A0A954F7E6-F1
#
_cell.length_a   1.000
_cell.length_b   1.000
_cell.length_c   1.000
_cell.angle_alpha   90.00
_cell.angle_beta   90.00
_cell.angle_gamma   90.00
#
_symmetry.space_group_name_H-M   'P 1'
#
loop_
_entity.id
_entity.type
_entity.pdbx_description
1 polymer ?
#
loop_
_entity_poly.entity_id
_entity_poly.type
_entity_poly.pdbx_seq_one_letter_code
_entity_poly.pdbx_strand_id
1 'polypeptide(L)'
;LEAFGEPERFLETARRVSRKKPVLVVKSGRSSRGAQAAISHTGSLAASEMAVDALLNQCGVLRVDSMSQLFDLASAAQQDVLPQGRRIAIVTNAGGPAILATDACSSFRLEMANLSAKTTKALRKFLPPEASVANPVDMIASADAEAFDKTLTLVAADPNVDMVLAIFVAPIMINAESVARVFAKHGKLMDKPLVTCLPGKSKGDPAIEVLHAANVPNYRFPEDAARVLAGLLKIQNLRNRPEEASPTFKVQSKKATALIAKAKKERRSLLTAKEMHDLLVAYGIPVVPGKVVSSREEALKAAKNIGFPLVAKIESQGLSHKSDAGGVLLDIRTREELLEAYDTLEDRFGAQHKDMQVLLQ
;
A
#
# COMPACT_ATOMS: atom_id res chain seq x y z
N LEU A 1 0.88 10.64 -12.10
CA LEU A 1 0.58 9.47 -12.95
C LEU A 1 -0.92 9.42 -13.17
N GLU A 2 -1.37 9.43 -14.42
CA GLU A 2 -2.79 9.43 -14.79
C GLU A 2 -3.23 8.06 -15.32
N ALA A 3 -2.45 7.47 -16.23
CA ALA A 3 -2.66 6.14 -16.78
C ALA A 3 -1.32 5.41 -16.99
N PHE A 4 -1.39 4.09 -17.20
CA PHE A 4 -0.26 3.27 -17.63
C PHE A 4 -0.40 2.99 -19.13
N GLY A 5 0.47 3.55 -19.97
CA GLY A 5 0.46 3.28 -21.40
C GLY A 5 0.94 1.87 -21.74
N GLU A 6 2.12 1.49 -21.22
CA GLU A 6 2.70 0.14 -21.34
C GLU A 6 2.87 -0.48 -19.93
N PRO A 7 1.82 -1.11 -19.35
CA PRO A 7 1.86 -1.60 -17.97
C PRO A 7 2.94 -2.66 -17.71
N GLU A 8 3.16 -3.57 -18.66
CA GLU A 8 4.17 -4.64 -18.55
C GLU A 8 5.58 -4.06 -18.48
N ARG A 9 5.91 -3.15 -19.40
CA ARG A 9 7.21 -2.46 -19.43
C ARG A 9 7.43 -1.59 -18.19
N PHE A 10 6.38 -0.93 -17.71
CA PHE A 10 6.41 -0.20 -16.44
C PHE A 10 6.76 -1.14 -15.29
N LEU A 11 6.08 -2.28 -15.19
CA LEU A 11 6.26 -3.26 -14.13
C LEU A 11 7.70 -3.77 -14.09
N GLU A 12 8.23 -4.23 -15.22
CA GLU A 12 9.60 -4.74 -15.33
C GLU A 12 10.64 -3.68 -14.97
N THR A 13 10.47 -2.46 -15.50
CA THR A 13 11.42 -1.37 -15.29
C THR A 13 11.37 -0.87 -13.84
N ALA A 14 10.18 -0.63 -13.30
CA ALA A 14 9.99 -0.12 -11.96
C ALA A 14 10.53 -1.10 -10.91
N ARG A 15 10.26 -2.41 -11.04
CA ARG A 15 10.82 -3.45 -10.16
C ARG A 15 12.34 -3.44 -10.12
N ARG A 16 12.99 -3.29 -11.27
CA ARG A 16 14.46 -3.26 -11.36
C ARG A 16 15.04 -1.97 -10.76
N VAL A 17 14.39 -0.83 -10.99
CA VAL A 17 14.86 0.48 -10.54
C VAL A 17 14.65 0.68 -9.03
N SER A 18 13.49 0.28 -8.50
CA SER A 18 13.11 0.49 -7.09
C SER A 18 14.06 -0.17 -6.08
N ARG A 19 14.75 -1.25 -6.48
CA ARG A 19 15.80 -1.90 -5.68
C ARG A 19 17.07 -1.08 -5.49
N LYS A 20 17.32 -0.13 -6.40
CA LYS A 20 18.52 0.71 -6.39
C LYS A 20 18.21 2.14 -6.01
N LYS A 21 17.06 2.66 -6.44
CA LYS A 21 16.66 4.05 -6.24
C LYS A 21 15.18 4.11 -5.87
N PRO A 22 14.78 4.93 -4.88
CA PRO A 22 13.37 5.11 -4.56
C PRO A 22 12.58 5.59 -5.77
N VAL A 23 11.43 4.98 -6.03
CA VAL A 23 10.48 5.44 -7.06
C VAL A 23 9.21 5.88 -6.35
N LEU A 24 8.93 7.19 -6.44
CA LEU A 24 7.77 7.82 -5.81
C LEU A 24 6.73 8.19 -6.86
N VAL A 25 5.44 7.96 -6.57
CA VAL A 25 4.34 8.30 -7.48
C VAL A 25 3.23 9.04 -6.75
N VAL A 26 2.79 10.16 -7.32
CA VAL A 26 1.48 10.76 -7.04
C VAL A 26 0.51 10.32 -8.14
N LYS A 27 -0.55 9.61 -7.75
CA LYS A 27 -1.63 9.15 -8.65
C LYS A 27 -2.82 10.11 -8.55
N SER A 28 -3.24 10.68 -9.68
CA SER A 28 -4.47 11.45 -9.79
C SER A 28 -5.69 10.52 -9.99
N GLY A 29 -6.90 11.05 -9.81
CA GLY A 29 -8.13 10.27 -10.02
C GLY A 29 -8.40 9.18 -8.97
N ARG A 30 -8.04 9.44 -7.70
CA ARG A 30 -8.07 8.45 -6.61
C ARG A 30 -9.47 8.11 -6.08
N SER A 31 -10.39 9.07 -6.18
CA SER A 31 -11.79 8.88 -5.79
C SER A 31 -12.61 8.47 -7.01
N SER A 32 -13.79 7.89 -6.80
CA SER A 32 -14.71 7.57 -7.90
C SER A 32 -14.96 8.80 -8.81
N ARG A 33 -15.21 9.97 -8.22
CA ARG A 33 -15.36 11.25 -8.94
C ARG A 33 -14.07 11.68 -9.64
N GLY A 34 -12.92 11.54 -8.99
CA GLY A 34 -11.63 11.88 -9.60
C GLY A 34 -11.27 10.96 -10.77
N ALA A 35 -11.56 9.66 -10.65
CA ALA A 35 -11.37 8.68 -11.71
C ALA A 35 -12.25 9.03 -12.91
N GLN A 36 -13.52 9.39 -12.68
CA GLN A 36 -14.43 9.83 -13.74
C GLN A 36 -13.93 11.10 -14.44
N ALA A 37 -13.43 12.08 -13.68
CA ALA A 37 -12.81 13.28 -14.26
C ALA A 37 -11.56 12.94 -15.09
N ALA A 38 -10.72 12.02 -14.62
CA ALA A 38 -9.54 11.55 -15.34
C ALA A 38 -9.89 10.78 -16.63
N ILE A 39 -10.99 10.00 -16.63
CA ILE A 39 -11.53 9.35 -17.85
C ILE A 39 -11.89 10.40 -18.89
N SER A 40 -12.66 11.42 -18.50
CA SER A 40 -13.04 12.52 -19.40
C SER A 40 -11.83 13.29 -19.94
N HIS A 41 -10.76 13.39 -19.15
CA HIS A 41 -9.52 14.07 -19.55
C HIS A 41 -8.62 13.23 -20.47
N THR A 42 -8.52 11.93 -20.23
CA THR A 42 -7.54 11.05 -20.90
C THR A 42 -8.13 10.10 -21.95
N GLY A 43 -9.46 9.95 -21.99
CA GLY A 43 -10.15 9.05 -22.91
C GLY A 43 -9.91 7.55 -22.64
N SER A 44 -9.31 7.19 -21.49
CA SER A 44 -8.96 5.81 -21.14
C SER A 44 -9.97 5.17 -20.18
N LEU A 45 -10.13 3.84 -20.25
CA LEU A 45 -10.92 3.07 -19.29
C LEU A 45 -10.31 3.20 -17.88
N ALA A 46 -11.15 3.45 -16.87
CA ALA A 46 -10.69 3.53 -15.49
C ALA A 46 -10.09 2.19 -15.05
N ALA A 47 -8.78 2.20 -14.79
CA ALA A 47 -8.14 1.12 -14.05
C ALA A 47 -8.70 1.10 -12.62
N SER A 48 -9.01 -0.10 -12.11
CA SER A 48 -9.38 -0.26 -10.70
C SER A 48 -8.26 0.28 -9.81
N GLU A 49 -8.59 1.19 -8.88
CA GLU A 49 -7.59 1.75 -7.95
C GLU A 49 -6.89 0.65 -7.14
N MET A 50 -7.62 -0.44 -6.81
CA MET A 50 -7.04 -1.62 -6.17
C MET A 50 -5.97 -2.29 -7.05
N ALA A 51 -6.20 -2.37 -8.36
CA ALA A 51 -5.23 -2.94 -9.30
C ALA A 51 -4.00 -2.03 -9.43
N VAL A 52 -4.19 -0.70 -9.43
CA VAL A 52 -3.09 0.28 -9.45
C VAL A 52 -2.25 0.18 -8.19
N ASP A 53 -2.87 0.11 -7.02
CA ASP A 53 -2.16 -0.05 -5.74
C ASP A 53 -1.40 -1.36 -5.68
N ALA A 54 -2.02 -2.47 -6.10
CA ALA A 54 -1.37 -3.76 -6.17
C ALA A 54 -0.16 -3.73 -7.12
N LEU A 55 -0.31 -3.12 -8.29
CA LEU A 55 0.77 -2.97 -9.28
C LEU A 55 1.94 -2.17 -8.70
N LEU A 56 1.70 -0.98 -8.14
CA LEU A 56 2.76 -0.14 -7.59
C LEU A 56 3.49 -0.85 -6.43
N ASN A 57 2.74 -1.48 -5.53
CA ASN A 57 3.31 -2.23 -4.42
C ASN A 57 4.16 -3.43 -4.89
N GLN A 58 3.70 -4.17 -5.90
CA GLN A 58 4.49 -5.24 -6.53
C GLN A 58 5.74 -4.73 -7.26
N CYS A 59 5.76 -3.45 -7.66
CA CYS A 59 6.89 -2.83 -8.32
C CYS A 59 7.91 -2.23 -7.35
N GLY A 60 7.63 -2.21 -6.04
CA GLY A 60 8.43 -1.45 -5.08
C GLY A 60 8.28 0.06 -5.25
N VAL A 61 7.21 0.53 -5.91
CA VAL A 61 6.93 1.95 -6.12
C VAL A 61 6.12 2.45 -4.93
N LEU A 62 6.62 3.49 -4.26
CA LEU A 62 5.91 4.09 -3.13
C LEU A 62 4.95 5.16 -3.63
N ARG A 63 3.65 4.88 -3.47
CA ARG A 63 2.59 5.86 -3.69
C ARG A 63 2.55 6.86 -2.53
N VAL A 64 2.43 8.14 -2.86
CA VAL A 64 2.20 9.23 -1.91
C VAL A 64 0.96 10.04 -2.32
N ASP A 65 0.40 10.80 -1.38
CA ASP A 65 -0.94 11.37 -1.56
C ASP A 65 -0.95 12.76 -2.17
N SER A 66 0.17 13.48 -2.11
CA SER A 66 0.27 14.83 -2.65
C SER A 66 1.67 15.12 -3.18
N MET A 67 1.78 16.18 -4.00
CA MET A 67 3.08 16.66 -4.47
C MET A 67 3.96 17.12 -3.31
N SER A 68 3.38 17.70 -2.25
CA SER A 68 4.12 18.05 -1.03
C SER A 68 4.78 16.81 -0.43
N GLN A 69 4.02 15.73 -0.22
CA GLN A 69 4.59 14.50 0.32
C GLN A 69 5.67 13.89 -0.57
N LEU A 70 5.51 13.99 -1.90
CA LEU A 70 6.53 13.54 -2.85
C LEU A 70 7.83 14.33 -2.67
N PHE A 71 7.77 15.66 -2.63
CA PHE A 71 8.96 16.49 -2.47
C PHE A 71 9.58 16.36 -1.09
N ASP A 72 8.77 16.29 -0.03
CA ASP A 72 9.22 16.05 1.33
C ASP A 72 10.07 14.79 1.40
N LEU A 73 9.51 13.67 0.91
CA LEU A 73 10.19 12.38 0.98
C LEU A 73 11.37 12.28 0.00
N ALA A 74 11.26 12.89 -1.18
CA ALA A 74 12.37 12.95 -2.14
C ALA A 74 13.56 13.75 -1.60
N SER A 75 13.30 14.85 -0.89
CA SER A 75 14.34 15.62 -0.19
C SER A 75 15.05 14.76 0.86
N ALA A 76 14.29 14.03 1.67
CA ALA A 76 14.86 13.13 2.68
C ALA A 76 15.64 11.96 2.11
N ALA A 77 15.20 11.39 0.99
CA ALA A 77 15.92 10.32 0.33
C ALA A 77 17.30 10.73 -0.21
N GLN A 78 17.60 12.03 -0.32
CA GLN A 78 18.92 12.52 -0.76
C GLN A 78 20.03 12.33 0.27
N GLN A 79 19.70 12.05 1.54
CA GLN A 79 20.70 11.67 2.54
C GLN A 79 21.39 10.35 2.20
N ASP A 80 20.79 9.51 1.34
CA ASP A 80 21.26 8.15 0.99
C ASP A 80 21.47 7.22 2.21
N VAL A 81 20.83 7.56 3.33
CA VAL A 81 20.80 6.75 4.55
C VAL A 81 19.35 6.36 4.82
N LEU A 82 19.10 5.06 4.88
CA LEU A 82 17.77 4.50 5.14
C LEU A 82 17.74 3.81 6.52
N PRO A 83 16.63 3.91 7.25
CA PRO A 83 16.53 3.34 8.58
C PRO A 83 16.52 1.81 8.53
N GLN A 84 17.27 1.14 9.42
CA GLN A 84 17.32 -0.33 9.47
C GLN A 84 16.16 -0.97 10.24
N GLY A 85 15.36 -0.15 10.91
CA GLY A 85 14.21 -0.58 11.69
C GLY A 85 13.28 0.60 11.94
N ARG A 86 12.35 0.42 12.86
CA ARG A 86 11.26 1.39 13.15
C ARG A 86 11.48 2.18 14.43
N ARG A 87 12.61 1.99 15.12
CA ARG A 87 12.87 2.60 16.43
C ARG A 87 13.39 4.02 16.25
N ILE A 88 12.60 5.01 16.62
CA ILE A 88 12.92 6.43 16.49
C ILE A 88 13.34 7.02 17.83
N ALA A 89 14.40 7.84 17.82
CA ALA A 89 14.73 8.73 18.93
C ALA A 89 14.33 10.17 18.60
N ILE A 90 13.68 10.85 19.54
CA ILE A 90 13.35 12.27 19.44
C ILE A 90 14.28 13.04 20.37
N VAL A 91 14.97 14.04 19.83
CA VAL A 91 15.84 14.97 20.58
C VAL A 91 15.26 16.36 20.47
N THR A 92 14.99 17.02 21.59
CA THR A 92 14.24 18.29 21.58
C THR A 92 14.60 19.23 22.71
N ASN A 93 14.30 20.51 22.53
CA ASN A 93 14.29 21.54 23.58
C ASN A 93 12.87 21.98 23.99
N ALA A 94 11.83 21.35 23.44
CA ALA A 94 10.44 21.78 23.60
C ALA A 94 9.47 20.59 23.69
N GLY A 95 8.90 20.38 24.88
CA GLY A 95 7.99 19.26 25.14
C GLY A 95 6.71 19.22 24.31
N GLY A 96 6.08 20.38 24.02
CA GLY A 96 4.82 20.42 23.24
C GLY A 96 4.96 19.77 21.85
N PRO A 97 5.87 20.27 20.99
CA PRO A 97 6.20 19.61 19.72
C PRO A 97 6.64 18.15 19.85
N ALA A 98 7.32 17.78 20.95
CA ALA A 98 7.74 16.40 21.19
C ALA A 98 6.56 15.44 21.42
N ILE A 99 5.50 15.91 22.09
CA ILE A 99 4.25 15.15 22.27
C ILE A 99 3.58 14.93 20.92
N LEU A 100 3.41 15.99 20.12
CA LEU A 100 2.85 15.88 18.76
C LEU A 100 3.66 14.94 17.87
N ALA A 101 5.00 15.02 17.96
CA ALA A 101 5.89 14.11 17.26
C ALA A 101 5.68 12.65 17.69
N THR A 102 5.53 12.40 19.00
CA THR A 102 5.32 11.05 19.57
C THR A 102 3.99 10.46 19.11
N ASP A 103 2.92 11.25 19.11
CA ASP A 103 1.60 10.84 18.60
C ASP A 103 1.67 10.53 17.10
N ALA A 104 2.32 11.39 16.32
CA ALA A 104 2.51 11.19 14.89
C ALA A 104 3.33 9.93 14.60
N CYS A 105 4.43 9.70 15.33
CA CYS A 105 5.22 8.47 15.22
C CYS A 105 4.36 7.23 15.43
N SER A 106 3.53 7.23 16.48
CA SER A 106 2.60 6.14 16.78
C SER A 106 1.59 5.92 15.64
N SER A 107 1.03 7.00 15.09
CA SER A 107 0.09 6.94 13.96
C SER A 107 0.70 6.33 12.68
N PHE A 108 2.01 6.52 12.50
CA PHE A 108 2.78 5.94 11.39
C PHE A 108 3.44 4.60 11.73
N ARG A 109 3.14 4.01 12.90
CA ARG A 109 3.72 2.74 13.39
C ARG A 109 5.24 2.77 13.55
N LEU A 110 5.80 3.95 13.84
CA LEU A 110 7.15 4.07 14.37
C LEU A 110 7.11 3.77 15.88
N GLU A 111 8.21 3.25 16.41
CA GLU A 111 8.32 2.85 17.82
C GLU A 111 9.30 3.78 18.52
N MET A 112 8.93 4.32 19.68
CA MET A 112 9.87 5.11 20.49
C MET A 112 11.01 4.20 20.95
N ALA A 113 12.23 4.50 20.52
CA ALA A 113 13.43 3.78 20.92
C ALA A 113 13.60 3.81 22.45
N ASN A 114 13.82 2.63 23.04
CA ASN A 114 14.20 2.53 24.45
C ASN A 114 15.71 2.72 24.58
N LEU A 115 16.15 3.92 24.95
CA LEU A 115 17.56 4.26 25.03
C LEU A 115 18.27 3.39 26.08
N SER A 116 19.48 2.94 25.76
CA SER A 116 20.25 2.08 26.65
C SER A 116 20.61 2.81 27.94
N ALA A 117 20.79 2.05 29.03
CA ALA A 117 21.24 2.60 30.31
C ALA A 117 22.60 3.32 30.20
N LYS A 118 23.45 2.94 29.23
CA LYS A 118 24.72 3.62 28.94
C LYS A 118 24.45 5.04 28.42
N THR A 119 23.55 5.17 27.45
CA THR A 119 23.17 6.45 26.83
C THR A 119 22.49 7.37 27.83
N THR A 120 21.47 6.88 28.55
CA THR A 120 20.74 7.71 29.53
C THR A 120 21.63 8.19 30.69
N LYS A 121 22.55 7.34 31.17
CA LYS A 121 23.56 7.75 32.17
C LYS A 121 24.53 8.79 31.62
N ALA A 122 24.96 8.68 30.36
CA ALA A 122 25.85 9.65 29.74
C ALA A 122 25.15 11.01 29.54
N LEU A 123 23.90 11.00 29.08
CA LEU A 123 23.06 12.20 28.95
C LEU A 123 22.90 12.93 30.29
N ARG A 124 22.62 12.18 31.37
CA ARG A 124 22.42 12.75 32.71
C ARG A 124 23.65 13.47 33.28
N LYS A 125 24.86 13.21 32.78
CA LYS A 125 26.10 13.85 33.28
C LYS A 125 26.20 15.34 32.93
N PHE A 126 25.53 15.78 31.87
CA PHE A 126 25.62 17.18 31.41
C PHE A 126 24.26 17.84 31.22
N LEU A 127 23.18 17.06 31.05
CA LEU A 127 21.84 17.62 31.01
C LEU A 127 21.35 17.99 32.42
N PRO A 128 20.60 19.10 32.55
CA PRO A 128 20.10 19.56 33.83
C PRO A 128 19.12 18.55 34.45
N PRO A 129 18.91 18.56 35.79
CA PRO A 129 18.00 17.64 36.47
C PRO A 129 16.58 17.64 35.89
N GLU A 130 16.10 18.80 35.45
CA GLU A 130 14.78 19.03 34.89
C GLU A 130 14.60 18.42 33.50
N ALA A 131 15.70 18.15 32.78
CA ALA A 131 15.64 17.51 31.47
C ALA A 131 15.23 16.03 31.57
N SER A 132 14.46 15.59 30.57
CA SER A 132 14.18 14.18 30.35
C SER A 132 15.34 13.55 29.58
N VAL A 133 15.90 12.47 30.14
CA VAL A 133 16.90 11.63 29.45
C VAL A 133 16.29 10.36 28.87
N ALA A 134 14.98 10.16 29.04
CA ALA A 134 14.22 9.13 28.34
C ALA A 134 13.95 9.58 26.91
N ASN A 135 13.22 8.79 26.11
CA ASN A 135 12.80 9.18 24.77
C ASN A 135 11.33 9.61 24.79
N PRO A 136 10.97 10.85 24.41
CA PRO A 136 11.82 11.93 23.89
C PRO A 136 12.86 12.46 24.88
N VAL A 137 14.07 12.75 24.37
CA VAL A 137 15.14 13.43 25.11
C VAL A 137 14.83 14.93 25.08
N ASP A 138 14.11 15.40 26.10
CA ASP A 138 13.74 16.80 26.27
C ASP A 138 14.79 17.52 27.12
N MET A 139 15.61 18.31 26.45
CA MET A 139 16.72 19.07 27.02
C MET A 139 16.31 20.45 27.54
N ILE A 140 15.00 20.73 27.62
CA ILE A 140 14.38 22.00 28.03
C ILE A 140 14.76 23.20 27.14
N ALA A 141 14.04 24.32 27.31
CA ALA A 141 14.14 25.48 26.42
C ALA A 141 15.53 26.13 26.37
N SER A 142 16.37 25.94 27.39
CA SER A 142 17.73 26.49 27.46
C SER A 142 18.77 25.70 26.66
N ALA A 143 18.40 24.61 26.00
CA ALA A 143 19.34 23.79 25.25
C ALA A 143 19.95 24.54 24.06
N ASP A 144 21.27 24.71 24.09
CA ASP A 144 22.06 25.36 23.06
C ASP A 144 22.66 24.35 22.06
N ALA A 145 23.45 24.86 21.11
CA ALA A 145 24.12 24.03 20.11
C ALA A 145 25.04 22.97 20.72
N GLU A 146 25.72 23.26 21.83
CA GLU A 146 26.61 22.30 22.48
C GLU A 146 25.83 21.15 23.12
N ALA A 147 24.70 21.46 23.77
CA ALA A 147 23.80 20.45 24.31
C ALA A 147 23.24 19.54 23.19
N PHE A 148 22.80 20.11 22.07
CA PHE A 148 22.35 19.32 20.91
C PHE A 148 23.48 18.45 20.32
N ASP A 149 24.71 18.96 20.21
CA ASP A 149 25.83 18.21 19.63
C ASP A 149 26.19 16.99 20.48
N LYS A 150 26.28 17.18 21.81
CA LYS A 150 26.55 16.10 22.76
C LYS A 150 25.43 15.07 22.78
N THR A 151 24.17 15.52 22.81
CA THR A 151 23.00 14.63 22.84
C THR A 151 22.87 13.82 21.56
N LEU A 152 22.97 14.46 20.39
CA LEU A 152 22.89 13.76 19.10
C LEU A 152 24.03 12.75 18.94
N THR A 153 25.24 13.06 19.40
CA THR A 153 26.37 12.11 19.40
C THR A 153 26.03 10.83 20.17
N LEU A 154 25.44 10.96 21.37
CA LEU A 154 25.09 9.81 22.20
C LEU A 154 23.90 9.01 21.64
N VAL A 155 22.87 9.72 21.17
CA VAL A 155 21.68 9.11 20.57
C VAL A 155 22.01 8.40 19.24
N ALA A 156 22.88 8.98 18.41
CA ALA A 156 23.39 8.36 17.18
C ALA A 156 24.00 6.99 17.46
N ALA A 157 24.83 6.92 18.50
CA ALA A 157 25.61 5.74 18.84
C ALA A 157 24.80 4.64 19.56
N ASP A 158 23.56 4.94 19.98
CA ASP A 158 22.76 3.97 20.71
C ASP A 158 22.24 2.85 19.77
N PRO A 159 22.50 1.56 20.07
CA PRO A 159 22.10 0.45 19.20
C PRO A 159 20.58 0.24 19.12
N ASN A 160 19.81 0.88 20.00
CA ASN A 160 18.35 0.81 20.02
C ASN A 160 17.67 1.85 19.14
N VAL A 161 18.44 2.70 18.44
CA VAL A 161 17.94 3.78 17.60
C VAL A 161 18.21 3.44 16.13
N ASP A 162 17.17 3.50 15.29
CA ASP A 162 17.26 3.27 13.85
C ASP A 162 17.13 4.58 13.04
N MET A 163 16.57 5.64 13.64
CA MET A 163 16.39 6.97 13.04
C MET A 163 16.22 8.05 14.11
N VAL A 164 16.52 9.30 13.75
CA VAL A 164 16.47 10.44 14.68
C VAL A 164 15.59 11.57 14.13
N LEU A 165 14.73 12.10 14.99
CA LEU A 165 14.02 13.36 14.78
C LEU A 165 14.56 14.40 15.77
N ALA A 166 15.21 15.44 15.26
CA ALA A 166 15.69 16.57 16.05
C ALA A 166 14.73 17.75 15.94
N ILE A 167 14.14 18.17 17.06
CA ILE A 167 13.15 19.25 17.10
C ILE A 167 13.77 20.44 17.85
N PHE A 168 13.83 21.59 17.19
CA PHE A 168 14.32 22.82 17.81
C PHE A 168 13.32 23.94 17.64
N VAL A 169 12.82 24.46 18.75
CA VAL A 169 12.02 25.69 18.78
C VAL A 169 12.92 26.79 19.29
N ALA A 170 13.25 27.75 18.42
CA ALA A 170 14.20 28.82 18.72
C ALA A 170 13.67 29.75 19.83
N PRO A 171 14.28 29.75 21.02
CA PRO A 171 14.09 30.81 22.01
C PRO A 171 14.84 32.07 21.57
N ILE A 172 14.42 33.24 22.09
CA ILE A 172 15.03 34.54 21.75
C ILE A 172 16.55 34.56 21.99
N MET A 173 17.02 33.86 23.02
CA MET A 173 18.41 33.92 23.49
C MET A 173 19.35 32.94 22.77
N ILE A 174 18.85 32.03 21.94
CA ILE A 174 19.65 30.98 21.30
C ILE A 174 19.63 31.16 19.80
N ASN A 175 20.82 31.20 19.19
CA ASN A 175 20.97 31.32 17.76
C ASN A 175 20.54 30.02 17.06
N ALA A 176 19.46 30.07 16.27
CA ALA A 176 18.98 28.92 15.50
C ALA A 176 19.98 28.40 14.46
N GLU A 177 20.81 29.29 13.90
CA GLU A 177 21.83 28.93 12.92
C GLU A 177 22.92 28.05 13.53
N SER A 178 23.33 28.30 14.78
CA SER A 178 24.35 27.47 15.44
C SER A 178 23.83 26.06 15.70
N VAL A 179 22.56 25.91 16.10
CA VAL A 179 21.90 24.60 16.25
C VAL A 179 21.73 23.92 14.89
N ALA A 180 21.33 24.66 13.85
CA ALA A 180 21.24 24.11 12.49
C ALA A 180 22.60 23.61 11.97
N ARG A 181 23.71 24.28 12.29
CA ARG A 181 25.07 23.80 11.95
C ARG A 181 25.40 22.48 12.64
N VAL A 182 24.92 22.27 13.86
CA VAL A 182 25.04 20.99 14.57
C VAL A 182 24.24 19.90 13.87
N PHE A 183 22.99 20.18 13.48
CA PHE A 183 22.18 19.23 12.72
C PHE A 183 22.81 18.90 11.35
N ALA A 184 23.33 19.91 10.64
CA ALA A 184 24.06 19.74 9.40
C ALA A 184 25.32 18.86 9.56
N LYS A 185 26.04 19.00 10.67
CA LYS A 185 27.18 18.15 11.02
C LYS A 185 26.72 16.69 11.24
N HIS A 186 25.71 16.47 12.07
CA HIS A 186 25.22 15.12 12.39
C HIS A 186 24.57 14.41 11.20
N GLY A 187 23.85 15.14 10.35
CA GLY A 187 23.25 14.57 9.14
C GLY A 187 24.27 14.02 8.13
N LYS A 188 25.55 14.40 8.24
CA LYS A 188 26.65 13.84 7.43
C LYS A 188 27.44 12.74 8.14
N LEU A 189 27.43 12.72 9.47
CA LEU A 189 28.24 11.81 10.29
C LEU A 189 27.49 10.55 10.73
N MET A 190 26.16 10.62 10.83
CA MET A 190 25.35 9.51 11.29
C MET A 190 25.10 8.50 10.18
N ASP A 191 25.24 7.21 10.51
CA ASP A 191 24.78 6.10 9.66
C ASP A 191 23.27 5.83 9.81
N LYS A 192 22.53 6.79 10.36
CA LYS A 192 21.08 6.74 10.63
C LYS A 192 20.44 8.01 10.09
N PRO A 193 19.24 7.93 9.47
CA PRO A 193 18.60 9.11 8.92
C PRO A 193 18.27 10.11 10.03
N LEU A 194 18.60 11.38 9.76
CA LEU A 194 18.32 12.52 10.63
C LEU A 194 17.37 13.46 9.91
N VAL A 195 16.19 13.63 10.48
CA VAL A 195 15.22 14.64 10.04
C VAL A 195 15.07 15.70 11.12
N THR A 196 14.97 16.96 10.72
CA THR A 196 14.81 18.08 11.65
C THR A 196 13.41 18.68 11.58
N CYS A 197 12.95 19.20 12.70
CA CYS A 197 11.80 20.06 12.81
C CYS A 197 12.23 21.39 13.44
N LEU A 198 12.57 22.35 12.60
CA LEU A 198 12.88 23.72 12.97
C LEU A 198 11.79 24.64 12.39
N PRO A 199 10.86 25.13 13.24
CA PRO A 199 9.84 26.07 12.80
C PRO A 199 10.49 27.42 12.46
N GLY A 200 10.72 27.66 11.17
CA GLY A 200 11.34 28.88 10.64
C GLY A 200 10.64 29.39 9.39
N LYS A 201 11.08 30.54 8.86
CA LYS A 201 10.60 31.01 7.54
C LYS A 201 11.34 30.22 6.46
N SER A 202 10.64 29.72 5.45
CA SER A 202 11.26 28.85 4.44
C SER A 202 12.29 29.55 3.54
N LYS A 203 12.23 30.88 3.40
CA LYS A 203 13.11 31.67 2.52
C LYS A 203 13.81 32.78 3.29
N GLY A 204 15.14 32.85 3.17
CA GLY A 204 15.97 33.86 3.84
C GLY A 204 16.19 33.61 5.33
N ASP A 205 15.90 32.41 5.82
CA ASP A 205 16.20 31.98 7.19
C ASP A 205 17.56 31.27 7.20
N PRO A 206 18.60 31.86 7.83
CA PRO A 206 19.96 31.31 7.80
C PRO A 206 20.05 29.87 8.32
N ALA A 207 19.23 29.52 9.33
CA ALA A 207 19.22 28.17 9.89
C ALA A 207 18.73 27.15 8.86
N ILE A 208 17.68 27.49 8.11
CA ILE A 208 17.13 26.63 7.06
C ILE A 208 18.09 26.51 5.88
N GLU A 209 18.76 27.59 5.49
CA GLU A 209 19.75 27.59 4.42
C GLU A 209 20.95 26.69 4.75
N VAL A 210 21.41 26.68 6.00
CA VAL A 210 22.45 25.77 6.48
C VAL A 210 22.03 24.30 6.32
N LEU A 211 20.79 23.96 6.71
CA LEU A 211 20.28 22.59 6.60
C LEU A 211 20.14 22.15 5.14
N HIS A 212 19.59 23.02 4.28
CA HIS A 212 19.48 22.76 2.84
C HIS A 212 20.84 22.55 2.18
N ALA A 213 21.84 23.39 2.47
CA ALA A 213 23.19 23.24 1.93
C ALA A 213 23.88 21.94 2.38
N ALA A 214 23.45 21.37 3.52
CA ALA A 214 23.96 20.12 4.05
C ALA A 214 23.12 18.89 3.66
N ASN A 215 22.07 19.04 2.84
CA ASN A 215 21.08 18.00 2.54
C ASN A 215 20.45 17.37 3.81
N VAL A 216 20.24 18.18 4.85
CA VAL A 216 19.50 17.76 6.04
C VAL A 216 18.04 18.20 5.89
N PRO A 217 17.08 17.25 5.80
CA PRO A 217 15.68 17.56 5.60
C PRO A 217 15.10 18.26 6.82
N ASN A 218 14.48 19.41 6.59
CA ASN A 218 13.81 20.18 7.62
C ASN A 218 12.33 20.35 7.31
N TYR A 219 11.50 20.13 8.32
CA TYR A 219 10.06 20.33 8.25
C TYR A 219 9.59 21.35 9.28
N ARG A 220 8.46 21.99 8.97
CA ARG A 220 7.88 22.99 9.87
C ARG A 220 7.14 22.36 11.05
N PHE A 221 6.54 21.20 10.80
CA PHE A 221 5.70 20.50 11.76
C PHE A 221 6.28 19.12 12.07
N PRO A 222 6.27 18.68 13.34
CA PRO A 222 6.82 17.39 13.74
C PRO A 222 6.12 16.20 13.08
N GLU A 223 4.84 16.34 12.74
CA GLU A 223 4.03 15.30 12.09
C GLU A 223 4.51 15.03 10.65
N ASP A 224 4.91 16.09 9.93
CA ASP A 224 5.49 15.97 8.59
C ASP A 224 6.84 15.25 8.66
N ALA A 225 7.67 15.59 9.65
CA ALA A 225 8.94 14.93 9.90
C ALA A 225 8.77 13.43 10.22
N ALA A 226 7.82 13.08 11.10
CA ALA A 226 7.49 11.70 11.43
C ALA A 226 6.98 10.92 10.21
N ARG A 227 6.11 11.54 9.39
CA ARG A 227 5.60 10.95 8.13
C ARG A 227 6.75 10.61 7.18
N VAL A 228 7.72 11.52 7.04
CA VAL A 228 8.87 11.34 6.15
C VAL A 228 9.76 10.20 6.62
N LEU A 229 10.08 10.14 7.91
CA LEU A 229 10.85 9.04 8.48
C LEU A 229 10.16 7.68 8.27
N ALA A 230 8.84 7.61 8.47
CA ALA A 230 8.05 6.43 8.14
C ALA A 230 8.06 6.12 6.62
N GLY A 231 8.09 7.14 5.77
CA GLY A 231 8.28 7.00 4.33
C GLY A 231 9.63 6.40 3.95
N LEU A 232 10.73 6.85 4.58
CA LEU A 232 12.07 6.26 4.39
C LEU A 232 12.11 4.80 4.81
N LEU A 233 11.43 4.44 5.90
CA LEU A 233 11.29 3.04 6.31
C LEU A 233 10.49 2.22 5.29
N LYS A 234 9.41 2.76 4.73
CA LYS A 234 8.67 2.10 3.64
C LYS A 234 9.56 1.86 2.42
N ILE A 235 10.36 2.86 2.04
CA ILE A 235 11.36 2.73 0.96
C ILE A 235 12.33 1.58 1.27
N GLN A 236 12.89 1.53 2.47
CA GLN A 236 13.81 0.46 2.88
C GLN A 236 13.15 -0.91 2.80
N ASN A 237 11.92 -1.05 3.31
CA ASN A 237 11.19 -2.30 3.28
C ASN A 237 10.88 -2.77 1.85
N LEU A 238 10.50 -1.85 0.96
CA LEU A 238 10.28 -2.16 -0.45
C LEU A 238 11.58 -2.55 -1.16
N ARG A 239 12.69 -1.86 -0.83
CA ARG A 239 14.03 -2.14 -1.39
C ARG A 239 14.55 -3.51 -0.97
N ASN A 240 14.35 -3.89 0.29
CA ASN A 240 14.82 -5.15 0.86
C ASN A 240 13.83 -6.30 0.66
N ARG A 241 12.68 -6.05 0.04
CA ARG A 241 11.69 -7.10 -0.21
C ARG A 241 12.33 -8.18 -1.08
N PRO A 242 12.31 -9.45 -0.64
CA PRO A 242 12.85 -10.55 -1.45
C PRO A 242 12.07 -10.64 -2.76
N GLU A 243 12.77 -11.08 -3.81
CA GLU A 243 12.11 -11.44 -5.06
C GLU A 243 11.24 -12.66 -4.81
N GLU A 244 9.95 -12.44 -4.59
CA GLU A 244 8.99 -13.53 -4.60
C GLU A 244 8.98 -14.11 -6.00
N ALA A 245 9.43 -15.36 -6.13
CA ALA A 245 9.26 -16.11 -7.36
C ALA A 245 7.76 -16.11 -7.71
N SER A 246 7.45 -15.85 -8.98
CA SER A 246 6.07 -15.97 -9.46
C SER A 246 5.53 -17.33 -9.03
N PRO A 247 4.43 -17.38 -8.27
CA PRO A 247 3.93 -18.64 -7.76
C PRO A 247 3.64 -19.57 -8.93
N THR A 248 4.24 -20.75 -8.91
CA THR A 248 3.98 -21.78 -9.92
C THR A 248 2.83 -22.64 -9.43
N PHE A 249 1.76 -22.70 -10.21
CA PHE A 249 0.63 -23.57 -9.92
C PHE A 249 0.73 -24.83 -10.78
N LYS A 250 0.39 -25.99 -10.20
CA LYS A 250 0.19 -27.21 -10.99
C LYS A 250 -1.12 -27.05 -11.75
N VAL A 251 -1.03 -26.75 -13.03
CA VAL A 251 -2.19 -26.47 -13.89
C VAL A 251 -2.28 -27.48 -15.03
N GLN A 252 -3.51 -27.74 -15.49
CA GLN A 252 -3.79 -28.58 -16.64
C GLN A 252 -3.77 -27.72 -17.92
N SER A 253 -2.60 -27.13 -18.24
CA SER A 253 -2.46 -26.17 -19.35
C SER A 253 -2.97 -26.71 -20.68
N LYS A 254 -2.67 -27.98 -21.01
CA LYS A 254 -3.17 -28.64 -22.22
C LYS A 254 -4.70 -28.66 -22.30
N LYS A 255 -5.38 -28.93 -21.17
CA LYS A 255 -6.86 -28.93 -21.09
C LYS A 255 -7.41 -27.52 -21.28
N ALA A 256 -6.81 -26.54 -20.59
CA ALA A 256 -7.17 -25.13 -20.72
C ALA A 256 -7.04 -24.63 -22.17
N THR A 257 -5.89 -24.90 -22.81
CA THR A 257 -5.64 -24.50 -24.20
C THR A 257 -6.60 -25.20 -25.16
N ALA A 258 -6.92 -26.48 -24.95
CA ALA A 258 -7.86 -27.20 -25.79
C ALA A 258 -9.29 -26.61 -25.73
N LEU A 259 -9.76 -26.19 -24.54
CA LEU A 259 -11.05 -25.52 -24.38
C LEU A 259 -11.11 -24.20 -25.18
N ILE A 260 -10.08 -23.36 -25.04
CA ILE A 260 -9.99 -22.09 -25.76
C ILE A 260 -9.87 -22.31 -27.27
N ALA A 261 -9.06 -23.29 -27.69
CA ALA A 261 -8.87 -23.62 -29.11
C ALA A 261 -10.16 -24.14 -29.76
N LYS A 262 -10.94 -24.95 -29.04
CA LYS A 262 -12.25 -25.43 -29.49
C LYS A 262 -13.21 -24.25 -29.74
N ALA A 263 -13.33 -23.35 -28.77
CA ALA A 263 -14.18 -22.16 -28.91
C ALA A 263 -13.77 -21.28 -30.09
N LYS A 264 -12.45 -21.05 -30.26
CA LYS A 264 -11.93 -20.31 -31.43
C LYS A 264 -12.23 -21.00 -32.76
N LYS A 265 -12.08 -22.33 -32.83
CA LYS A 265 -12.39 -23.12 -34.04
C LYS A 265 -13.87 -23.00 -34.42
N GLU A 266 -14.75 -22.95 -33.42
CA GLU A 266 -16.19 -22.73 -33.59
C GLU A 266 -16.55 -21.24 -33.79
N ARG A 267 -15.55 -20.35 -33.92
CA ARG A 267 -15.70 -18.88 -34.09
C ARG A 267 -16.53 -18.23 -32.98
N ARG A 268 -16.50 -18.79 -31.77
CA ARG A 268 -17.14 -18.21 -30.60
C ARG A 268 -16.22 -17.19 -29.92
N SER A 269 -16.78 -16.05 -29.54
CA SER A 269 -16.10 -15.04 -28.72
C SER A 269 -16.21 -15.29 -27.22
N LEU A 270 -17.11 -16.21 -26.81
CA LEU A 270 -17.40 -16.54 -25.43
C LEU A 270 -17.30 -18.06 -25.19
N LEU A 271 -16.84 -18.44 -24.00
CA LEU A 271 -16.89 -19.81 -23.49
C LEU A 271 -18.28 -20.07 -22.90
N THR A 272 -18.76 -21.32 -22.99
CA THR A 272 -19.96 -21.73 -22.26
C THR A 272 -19.68 -21.76 -20.75
N ALA A 273 -20.72 -21.76 -19.90
CA ALA A 273 -20.49 -21.82 -18.46
C ALA A 273 -19.73 -23.08 -18.04
N LYS A 274 -19.98 -24.21 -18.71
CA LYS A 274 -19.24 -25.46 -18.49
C LYS A 274 -17.77 -25.31 -18.90
N GLU A 275 -17.48 -24.76 -20.07
CA GLU A 275 -16.11 -24.55 -20.54
C GLU A 275 -15.35 -23.58 -19.62
N MET A 276 -16.01 -22.52 -19.14
CA MET A 276 -15.45 -21.56 -18.18
C MET A 276 -15.17 -22.22 -16.83
N HIS A 277 -16.11 -23.00 -16.28
CA HIS A 277 -15.89 -23.79 -15.07
C HIS A 277 -14.71 -24.77 -15.25
N ASP A 278 -14.69 -25.55 -16.33
CA ASP A 278 -13.61 -26.50 -16.63
C ASP A 278 -12.25 -25.80 -16.80
N LEU A 279 -12.23 -24.58 -17.33
CA LEU A 279 -11.03 -23.75 -17.47
C LEU A 279 -10.52 -23.28 -16.10
N LEU A 280 -11.39 -22.75 -15.24
CA LEU A 280 -11.02 -22.31 -13.89
C LEU A 280 -10.47 -23.48 -13.06
N VAL A 281 -11.13 -24.64 -13.12
CA VAL A 281 -10.65 -25.88 -12.49
C VAL A 281 -9.30 -26.31 -13.07
N ALA A 282 -9.10 -26.20 -14.39
CA ALA A 282 -7.82 -26.52 -15.00
C ALA A 282 -6.67 -25.63 -14.50
N TYR A 283 -6.96 -24.40 -14.07
CA TYR A 283 -5.99 -23.50 -13.43
C TYR A 283 -5.95 -23.61 -11.90
N GLY A 284 -6.72 -24.52 -11.30
CA GLY A 284 -6.79 -24.70 -9.84
C GLY A 284 -7.50 -23.55 -9.12
N ILE A 285 -8.26 -22.72 -9.83
CA ILE A 285 -9.07 -21.67 -9.24
C ILE A 285 -10.29 -22.32 -8.60
N PRO A 286 -10.53 -22.13 -7.29
CA PRO A 286 -11.70 -22.68 -6.61
C PRO A 286 -12.98 -22.16 -7.25
N VAL A 287 -13.90 -23.07 -7.55
CA VAL A 287 -15.22 -22.77 -8.10
C VAL A 287 -16.28 -23.49 -7.28
N VAL A 288 -17.47 -22.90 -7.22
CA VAL A 288 -18.63 -23.56 -6.60
C VAL A 288 -18.99 -24.78 -7.45
N PRO A 289 -19.09 -25.98 -6.85
CA PRO A 289 -19.51 -27.18 -7.56
C PRO A 289 -20.83 -26.93 -8.30
N GLY A 290 -20.87 -27.21 -9.59
CA GLY A 290 -22.07 -27.00 -10.38
C GLY A 290 -22.30 -28.13 -11.37
N LYS A 291 -23.56 -28.34 -11.73
CA LYS A 291 -23.94 -29.32 -12.74
C LYS A 291 -24.95 -28.73 -13.70
N VAL A 292 -24.64 -28.83 -14.99
CA VAL A 292 -25.60 -28.54 -16.06
C VAL A 292 -26.52 -29.75 -16.20
N VAL A 293 -27.82 -29.50 -16.19
CA VAL A 293 -28.89 -30.50 -16.27
C VAL A 293 -29.86 -30.12 -17.38
N SER A 294 -30.42 -31.14 -18.02
CA SER A 294 -31.35 -30.96 -19.15
C SER A 294 -32.73 -31.59 -18.87
N SER A 295 -32.98 -32.03 -17.64
CA SER A 295 -34.28 -32.56 -17.20
C SER A 295 -34.49 -32.40 -15.70
N ARG A 296 -35.75 -32.46 -15.27
CA ARG A 296 -36.15 -32.52 -13.85
C ARG A 296 -35.45 -33.65 -13.08
N GLU A 297 -35.33 -34.82 -13.70
CA GLU A 297 -34.69 -35.98 -13.06
C GLU A 297 -33.19 -35.74 -12.84
N GLU A 298 -32.52 -35.13 -13.82
CA GLU A 298 -31.11 -34.74 -13.69
C GLU A 298 -30.93 -33.66 -12.63
N ALA A 299 -31.84 -32.68 -12.55
CA ALA A 299 -31.85 -31.64 -11.54
C ALA A 299 -31.90 -32.23 -10.12
N LEU A 300 -32.83 -33.15 -9.87
CA LEU A 300 -32.96 -33.84 -8.58
C LEU A 300 -31.73 -34.68 -8.24
N LYS A 301 -31.13 -35.36 -9.22
CA LYS A 301 -29.88 -36.10 -9.02
C LYS A 301 -28.71 -35.17 -8.72
N ALA A 302 -28.62 -34.02 -9.37
CA ALA A 302 -27.60 -33.01 -9.12
C ALA A 302 -27.73 -32.43 -7.72
N ALA A 303 -28.94 -32.07 -7.29
CA ALA A 303 -29.22 -31.51 -5.97
C ALA A 303 -28.79 -32.43 -4.81
N LYS A 304 -28.91 -33.76 -4.98
CA LYS A 304 -28.40 -34.73 -3.99
C LYS A 304 -26.89 -34.66 -3.78
N ASN A 305 -26.13 -34.28 -4.81
CA ASN A 305 -24.67 -34.22 -4.75
C ASN A 305 -24.15 -32.84 -4.36
N ILE A 306 -24.85 -31.77 -4.76
CA ILE A 306 -24.46 -30.38 -4.48
C ILE A 306 -24.93 -29.96 -3.08
N GLY A 307 -26.15 -30.36 -2.69
CA GLY A 307 -26.79 -29.92 -1.44
C GLY A 307 -27.56 -28.60 -1.61
N PHE A 308 -28.43 -28.29 -0.64
CA PHE A 308 -29.19 -27.04 -0.58
C PHE A 308 -28.55 -26.05 0.40
N PRO A 309 -28.76 -24.72 0.25
CA PRO A 309 -29.54 -24.06 -0.80
C PRO A 309 -28.83 -24.02 -2.15
N LEU A 310 -29.61 -24.02 -3.23
CA LEU A 310 -29.16 -24.02 -4.62
C LEU A 310 -29.53 -22.71 -5.35
N VAL A 311 -28.81 -22.46 -6.43
CA VAL A 311 -29.12 -21.47 -7.43
C VAL A 311 -29.34 -22.17 -8.78
N ALA A 312 -30.44 -21.87 -9.46
CA ALA A 312 -30.73 -22.33 -10.81
C ALA A 312 -30.54 -21.21 -11.83
N LYS A 313 -29.72 -21.43 -12.85
CA LYS A 313 -29.43 -20.46 -13.91
C LYS A 313 -29.65 -21.08 -15.27
N ILE A 314 -30.32 -20.40 -16.18
CA ILE A 314 -30.42 -20.86 -17.56
C ILE A 314 -29.04 -20.88 -18.24
N GLU A 315 -28.82 -21.90 -19.07
CA GLU A 315 -27.70 -22.05 -19.98
C GLU A 315 -28.27 -22.35 -21.39
N SER A 316 -28.11 -21.40 -22.32
CA SER A 316 -28.46 -21.59 -23.73
C SER A 316 -27.56 -20.71 -24.59
N GLN A 317 -27.27 -21.14 -25.83
CA GLN A 317 -26.47 -20.35 -26.75
C GLN A 317 -27.16 -19.01 -27.07
N GLY A 318 -26.43 -17.91 -26.94
CA GLY A 318 -26.91 -16.56 -27.27
C GLY A 318 -27.50 -15.76 -26.11
N LEU A 319 -27.69 -16.35 -24.92
CA LEU A 319 -28.24 -15.65 -23.75
C LEU A 319 -27.13 -15.20 -22.77
N SER A 320 -26.50 -14.06 -23.07
CA SER A 320 -25.37 -13.51 -22.31
C SER A 320 -25.78 -12.84 -20.98
N HIS A 321 -26.95 -12.20 -20.95
CA HIS A 321 -27.47 -11.40 -19.82
C HIS A 321 -28.57 -12.14 -19.05
N LYS A 322 -28.19 -13.24 -18.40
CA LYS A 322 -29.14 -14.17 -17.74
C LYS A 322 -29.98 -13.53 -16.64
N SER A 323 -29.38 -12.67 -15.81
CA SER A 323 -30.10 -12.00 -14.72
C SER A 323 -31.11 -10.98 -15.24
N ASP A 324 -30.74 -10.20 -16.25
CA ASP A 324 -31.60 -9.16 -16.83
C ASP A 324 -32.81 -9.76 -17.56
N ALA A 325 -32.69 -11.01 -18.03
CA ALA A 325 -33.77 -11.78 -18.62
C ALA A 325 -34.63 -12.56 -17.60
N GLY A 326 -34.32 -12.52 -16.30
CA GLY A 326 -35.01 -13.32 -15.28
C GLY A 326 -34.67 -14.81 -15.33
N GLY A 327 -33.52 -15.17 -15.88
CA GLY A 327 -32.99 -16.53 -16.01
C GLY A 327 -32.15 -17.01 -14.83
N VAL A 328 -32.26 -16.35 -13.67
CA VAL A 328 -31.57 -16.71 -12.43
C VAL A 328 -32.58 -16.80 -11.29
N LEU A 329 -32.69 -17.96 -10.68
CA LEU A 329 -33.53 -18.21 -9.51
C LEU A 329 -32.62 -18.58 -8.33
N LEU A 330 -32.74 -17.82 -7.24
CA LEU A 330 -31.87 -17.91 -6.06
C LEU A 330 -32.62 -18.56 -4.89
N ASP A 331 -31.86 -19.00 -3.89
CA ASP A 331 -32.37 -19.45 -2.59
C ASP A 331 -33.35 -20.63 -2.66
N ILE A 332 -33.08 -21.57 -3.57
CA ILE A 332 -33.85 -22.81 -3.70
C ILE A 332 -33.42 -23.73 -2.56
N ARG A 333 -34.31 -24.06 -1.63
CA ARG A 333 -34.01 -24.80 -0.39
C ARG A 333 -34.60 -26.20 -0.34
N THR A 334 -35.60 -26.48 -1.17
CA THR A 334 -36.33 -27.76 -1.16
C THR A 334 -36.34 -28.41 -2.54
N ARG A 335 -36.72 -29.69 -2.59
CA ARG A 335 -36.85 -30.42 -3.85
C ARG A 335 -38.02 -29.90 -4.67
N GLU A 336 -39.08 -29.50 -3.99
CA GLU A 336 -40.29 -28.94 -4.55
C GLU A 336 -39.98 -27.58 -5.20
N GLU A 337 -39.28 -26.68 -4.48
CA GLU A 337 -38.81 -25.40 -5.03
C GLU A 337 -37.86 -25.58 -6.21
N LEU A 338 -37.02 -26.64 -6.22
CA LEU A 338 -36.13 -26.91 -7.34
C LEU A 338 -36.89 -27.30 -8.61
N LEU A 339 -37.94 -28.10 -8.48
CA LEU A 339 -38.78 -28.49 -9.62
C LEU A 339 -39.58 -27.28 -10.14
N GLU A 340 -40.14 -26.48 -9.24
CA GLU A 340 -40.82 -25.23 -9.59
C GLU A 340 -39.87 -24.24 -10.29
N ALA A 341 -38.62 -24.14 -9.82
CA ALA A 341 -37.60 -23.31 -10.44
C ALA A 341 -37.22 -23.82 -11.84
N TYR A 342 -37.09 -25.14 -12.02
CA TYR A 342 -36.81 -25.73 -13.32
C TYR A 342 -37.94 -25.43 -14.31
N ASP A 343 -39.18 -25.65 -13.89
CA ASP A 343 -40.38 -25.42 -14.70
C ASP A 343 -40.52 -23.95 -15.07
N THR A 344 -40.29 -23.06 -14.10
CA THR A 344 -40.30 -21.61 -14.33
C THR A 344 -39.30 -21.21 -15.43
N LEU A 345 -38.11 -21.81 -15.43
CA LEU A 345 -37.12 -21.54 -16.48
C LEU A 345 -37.53 -22.16 -17.82
N GLU A 346 -38.09 -23.37 -17.82
CA GLU A 346 -38.54 -24.06 -19.03
C GLU A 346 -39.71 -23.32 -19.70
N ASP A 347 -40.67 -22.85 -18.92
CA ASP A 347 -41.80 -22.06 -19.41
C ASP A 347 -41.36 -20.72 -20.00
N ARG A 348 -40.40 -20.04 -19.33
CA ARG A 348 -39.90 -18.73 -19.77
C ARG A 348 -39.09 -18.82 -21.06
N PHE A 349 -38.28 -19.86 -21.21
CA PHE A 349 -37.22 -19.87 -22.22
C PHE A 349 -37.27 -21.06 -23.18
N GLY A 350 -37.89 -22.18 -22.83
CA GLY A 350 -37.84 -23.42 -23.62
C GLY A 350 -38.41 -23.29 -25.04
N ALA A 351 -39.42 -22.43 -25.23
CA ALA A 351 -39.98 -22.16 -26.56
C ALA A 351 -39.02 -21.39 -27.48
N GLN A 352 -38.22 -20.48 -26.91
CA GLN A 352 -37.29 -19.61 -27.64
C GLN A 352 -35.88 -20.23 -27.76
N HIS A 353 -35.53 -21.10 -26.81
CA HIS A 353 -34.22 -21.71 -26.66
C HIS A 353 -34.35 -23.24 -26.62
N LYS A 354 -34.41 -23.87 -27.79
CA LYS A 354 -34.56 -25.34 -27.89
C LYS A 354 -33.35 -26.13 -27.36
N ASP A 355 -32.22 -25.46 -27.16
CA ASP A 355 -31.00 -26.01 -26.55
C ASP A 355 -30.90 -25.68 -25.05
N MET A 356 -32.00 -25.24 -24.42
CA MET A 356 -32.02 -24.85 -23.02
C MET A 356 -31.53 -25.97 -22.11
N GLN A 357 -30.60 -25.59 -21.24
CA GLN A 357 -30.16 -26.35 -20.08
C GLN A 357 -30.23 -25.47 -18.83
N VAL A 358 -30.14 -26.08 -17.65
CA VAL A 358 -30.08 -25.37 -16.37
C VAL A 358 -28.77 -25.70 -15.68
N LEU A 359 -28.00 -24.70 -15.31
CA LEU A 359 -26.86 -24.83 -14.42
C LEU A 359 -27.34 -24.70 -12.97
N LEU A 360 -27.15 -25.77 -12.19
CA LEU A 360 -27.35 -25.79 -10.74
C LEU A 360 -26.01 -25.60 -10.03
N GLN A 361 -25.97 -24.70 -9.04
CA GLN A 361 -24.79 -24.39 -8.22
C GLN A 361 -25.17 -24.15 -6.76
#